data_AF-L8P355-F1
#
_entry.id   AF-L8P355-F1
#
_cell.length_a   1.000
_cell.length_b   1.000
_cell.length_c   1.000
_cell.angle_alpha   90.00
_cell.angle_beta   90.00
_cell.angle_gamma   90.00
#
_symmetry.space_group_name_H-M   'P 1'
#
loop_
_entity.id
_entity.type
_entity.pdbx_description
1 polymer ?
#
loop_
_entity_poly.entity_id
_entity_poly.type
_entity_poly.pdbx_seq_one_letter_code
_entity_poly.pdbx_strand_id
1 'polypeptide(L)' 'MAEAVLLGGAFLALLVKELPGAVREVRIWRMAGFHPGSRHPR' A
#
# COMPACT_ATOMS: atom_id res chain seq x y z
N MET A 1 -15.90 -12.94 -23.12
CA MET A 1 -16.53 -12.55 -21.82
C MET A 1 -15.88 -13.27 -20.64
N ALA A 2 -15.70 -14.60 -20.70
CA ALA A 2 -15.06 -15.37 -19.62
C ALA A 2 -13.64 -14.89 -19.25
N GLU A 3 -12.82 -14.51 -20.23
CA GLU A 3 -11.46 -14.02 -20.00
C GLU A 3 -11.44 -12.71 -19.19
N ALA A 4 -12.38 -11.80 -19.43
CA ALA A 4 -12.50 -10.55 -18.69
C ALA A 4 -12.86 -10.79 -17.22
N VAL A 5 -13.68 -11.81 -16.94
CA VAL A 5 -14.03 -12.22 -15.57
C VAL A 5 -12.81 -12.83 -14.86
N LEU A 6 -12.05 -13.67 -15.56
CA LEU A 6 -10.83 -14.29 -15.01
C LEU A 6 -9.74 -13.25 -14.74
N LEU A 7 -9.48 -12.36 -15.69
CA LEU A 7 -8.50 -11.28 -15.54
C LEU A 7 -8.92 -10.27 -14.48
N GLY A 8 -10.20 -9.88 -14.47
CA GLY A 8 -10.77 -8.97 -13.47
C GLY A 8 -10.73 -9.56 -12.06
N GLY A 9 -11.11 -10.83 -11.90
CA GLY A 9 -11.05 -11.54 -10.62
C GLY A 9 -9.63 -11.72 -10.10
N ALA A 10 -8.68 -12.08 -10.97
CA ALA A 10 -7.26 -12.20 -10.60
C ALA A 10 -6.66 -10.85 -10.17
N PHE A 11 -6.97 -9.78 -10.91
CA PHE A 11 -6.54 -8.42 -10.57
C PHE A 11 -7.12 -7.96 -9.23
N LEU A 12 -8.41 -8.19 -8.99
CA LEU A 12 -9.08 -7.86 -7.73
C LEU A 12 -8.49 -8.66 -6.55
N ALA A 13 -8.23 -9.95 -6.74
CA ALA A 13 -7.63 -10.81 -5.72
C ALA A 13 -6.21 -10.35 -5.35
N LEU A 14 -5.40 -9.97 -6.35
CA LEU A 14 -4.09 -9.35 -6.13
C LEU A 14 -4.23 -8.01 -5.40
N LEU A 15 -5.17 -7.16 -5.81
CA LEU A 15 -5.42 -5.88 -5.15
C LEU A 15 -5.77 -6.08 -3.67
N VAL A 16 -6.70 -6.98 -3.35
CA VAL A 16 -7.09 -7.30 -1.96
C VAL A 16 -5.94 -7.90 -1.15
N LYS A 17 -5.07 -8.69 -1.78
CA LYS A 17 -3.90 -9.28 -1.13
C LYS A 17 -2.78 -8.26 -0.87
N GLU A 18 -2.51 -7.37 -1.82
CA GLU A 18 -1.41 -6.40 -1.75
C GLU A 18 -1.80 -5.12 -0.99
N LEU A 19 -3.09 -4.74 -1.01
CA LEU A 19 -3.63 -3.60 -0.25
C LEU A 19 -3.24 -3.60 1.25
N PRO A 20 -3.38 -4.69 2.02
CA PRO A 20 -2.97 -4.69 3.43
C PRO A 20 -1.45 -4.50 3.61
N GLY A 21 -0.63 -4.95 2.66
CA GLY A 21 0.81 -4.71 2.64
C GLY A 21 1.13 -3.23 2.42
N ALA A 22 0.56 -2.64 1.37
CA ALA A 22 0.72 -1.22 1.05
C ALA A 22 0.14 -0.31 2.15
N VAL A 23 -1.01 -0.66 2.74
CA VAL A 23 -1.61 0.07 3.86
C VAL A 23 -0.76 -0.06 5.12
N ARG A 24 -0.18 -1.23 5.41
CA ARG A 24 0.78 -1.38 6.51
C ARG A 24 1.98 -0.48 6.29
N GLU A 25 2.52 -0.47 5.09
CA GLU A 25 3.66 0.38 4.75
C GLU A 25 3.29 1.85 4.91
N VAL A 26 2.26 2.36 4.24
CA VAL A 26 1.79 3.75 4.40
C VAL A 26 1.49 4.10 5.86
N ARG A 27 0.93 3.17 6.64
CA ARG A 27 0.72 3.36 8.09
C ARG A 27 2.03 3.44 8.84
N ILE A 28 3.04 2.63 8.50
CA ILE A 28 4.39 2.72 9.06
C ILE A 28 5.02 4.05 8.65
N TRP A 29 4.96 4.48 7.39
CA TRP A 29 5.46 5.80 6.96
C TRP A 29 4.76 6.95 7.71
N ARG A 30 3.46 6.80 8.02
CA ARG A 30 2.69 7.75 8.82
C ARG A 30 3.05 7.72 10.31
N MET A 31 3.28 6.54 10.90
CA MET A 31 3.67 6.35 12.31
C MET A 31 5.14 6.72 12.56
N ALA A 32 6.02 6.34 11.65
CA ALA A 32 7.43 6.70 11.63
C ALA A 32 7.63 8.21 11.52
N GLY A 33 6.56 8.96 11.24
CA GLY A 33 6.58 10.41 11.24
C GLY A 33 7.61 10.88 10.24
N PHE A 34 7.33 10.73 8.95
CA PHE A 34 7.93 11.60 7.93
C PHE A 34 7.50 13.05 8.19
N HIS A 35 7.99 13.59 9.31
CA HIS A 35 8.14 15.00 9.59
C HIS A 35 9.43 15.36 8.86
N PRO A 36 9.40 16.10 7.74
CA PRO A 36 10.60 16.50 7.01
C PRO A 36 11.42 17.57 7.77
N GLY A 37 11.37 17.58 9.09
CA GLY A 37 12.00 18.60 9.91
C GLY A 37 11.84 18.33 11.39
N SER A 38 12.89 17.77 12.02
CA SER A 38 13.32 18.16 13.38
C SER A 38 14.54 17.37 13.88
N ARG A 39 15.49 17.02 13.01
CA ARG A 39 16.86 16.71 13.45
C ARG A 39 17.84 17.55 12.66
N HIS A 40 17.80 18.85 12.94
CA HIS A 40 18.99 19.67 12.82
C HIS A 40 19.79 19.46 14.11
N PRO A 41 20.92 18.75 14.08
CA PRO A 41 21.79 18.66 15.24
C PRO A 41 22.41 20.04 15.48
N ARG A 42 22.17 20.62 16.66
CA ARG A 42 23.02 21.67 17.23
C ARG A 42 23.79 21.06 18.39
#